data_AF-A0A0E3Q3S5-F1
#
_entry.id   AF-A0A0E3Q3S5-F1
#
_cell.length_a   1.000
_cell.length_b   1.000
_cell.length_c   1.000
_cell.angle_alpha   90.00
_cell.angle_beta   90.00
_cell.angle_gamma   90.00
#
_symmetry.space_group_name_H-M   'P 1'
#
loop_
_entity.id
_entity.type
_entity.pdbx_description
1 polymer ?
#
loop_
_entity_poly.entity_id
_entity_poly.type
_entity_poly.pdbx_seq_one_letter_code
_entity_poly.pdbx_strand_id
1 'polypeptide(L)'
;MKVIGEYVNNELKKGIEVDKLEDEHFGNCRGYDQLNENEKYKVKAVVARYIKQVNKDNSDDRKNEIKNIVEESLEEFKKDGIDKVSLTDKESRFMKNKKRVFELAYNSQITVDHKLGIIVANAVSQDRTDMYQLEPQIKLVEENCGLLKEGTKICADSGYYSGNNIHYLNDKKLDPYIPGQKEIAKSKTENVEDTIFDTSNFQYDEENDEFICPENQRLKFLYEGHEKERKKKYRLYKGTKCKKCEFGKKCTNRMDGIRHLKIDEFSKERKQLADKMGTK
;
A
#
# COMPACT_ATOMS: atom_id res chain seq x y z
N MET A 1 9.32 -34.85 -5.81
CA MET A 1 8.09 -34.03 -5.57
C MET A 1 7.02 -34.72 -4.72
N LYS A 2 6.83 -36.06 -4.74
CA LYS A 2 5.85 -36.75 -3.85
C LYS A 2 6.11 -36.59 -2.34
N VAL A 3 7.38 -36.66 -1.93
CA VAL A 3 7.80 -36.62 -0.52
C VAL A 3 7.51 -35.27 0.17
N ILE A 4 7.68 -34.14 -0.55
CA ILE A 4 7.39 -32.81 -0.01
C ILE A 4 5.88 -32.60 0.15
N GLY A 5 5.07 -33.05 -0.82
CA GLY A 5 3.62 -32.96 -0.72
C GLY A 5 3.04 -33.81 0.42
N GLU A 6 3.58 -35.00 0.67
CA GLU A 6 3.19 -35.83 1.81
C GLU A 6 3.59 -35.19 3.15
N TYR A 7 4.79 -34.61 3.24
CA TYR A 7 5.23 -33.89 4.44
C TYR A 7 4.34 -32.68 4.75
N VAL A 8 4.07 -31.82 3.75
CA VAL A 8 3.21 -30.64 3.91
C VAL A 8 1.79 -31.04 4.33
N ASN A 9 1.22 -32.06 3.71
CA ASN A 9 -0.11 -32.55 4.08
C ASN A 9 -0.15 -33.15 5.50
N ASN A 10 0.94 -33.75 5.95
CA ASN A 10 1.03 -34.30 7.31
C ASN A 10 1.15 -33.18 8.35
N GLU A 11 1.97 -32.16 8.09
CA GLU A 11 2.09 -30.99 8.97
C GLU A 11 0.80 -30.17 9.03
N LEU A 12 0.08 -30.00 7.91
CA LEU A 12 -1.23 -29.36 7.90
C LEU A 12 -2.26 -30.14 8.72
N LYS A 13 -2.26 -31.48 8.65
CA LYS A 13 -3.15 -32.31 9.48
C LYS A 13 -2.86 -32.15 10.96
N LYS A 14 -1.58 -32.18 11.35
CA LYS A 14 -1.17 -31.95 12.74
C LYS A 14 -1.55 -30.55 13.21
N GLY A 15 -1.32 -29.52 12.39
CA GLY A 15 -1.69 -28.14 12.72
C GLY A 15 -3.19 -27.98 12.95
N ILE A 16 -4.02 -28.54 12.07
CA ILE A 16 -5.50 -28.50 12.21
C ILE A 16 -5.97 -29.26 13.46
N GLU A 17 -5.32 -30.36 13.81
CA GLU A 17 -5.65 -31.14 15.00
C GLU A 17 -5.27 -30.41 16.28
N VAL A 18 -4.10 -29.75 16.29
CA VAL A 18 -3.65 -28.89 17.40
C VAL A 18 -4.56 -27.67 17.53
N ASP A 19 -4.87 -26.94 16.46
CA ASP A 19 -5.78 -25.79 16.48
C ASP A 19 -7.15 -26.16 17.05
N LYS A 20 -7.72 -27.31 16.64
CA LYS A 20 -9.01 -27.78 17.18
C LYS A 20 -8.94 -28.11 18.67
N LEU A 21 -7.84 -28.74 19.09
CA LEU A 21 -7.61 -29.02 20.51
C LEU A 21 -7.44 -27.72 21.30
N GLU A 22 -6.72 -26.74 20.76
CA GLU A 22 -6.54 -25.43 21.38
C GLU A 22 -7.86 -24.65 21.43
N ASP A 23 -8.65 -24.66 20.37
CA ASP A 23 -9.97 -24.01 20.32
C ASP A 23 -10.97 -24.66 21.29
N GLU A 24 -10.98 -25.99 21.41
CA GLU A 24 -11.79 -26.70 22.41
C GLU A 24 -11.33 -26.41 23.84
N HIS A 25 -10.03 -26.27 24.06
CA HIS A 25 -9.45 -26.08 25.40
C HIS A 25 -9.47 -24.62 25.87
N PHE A 26 -9.33 -23.65 24.95
CA PHE A 26 -9.09 -22.25 25.27
C PHE A 26 -10.11 -21.27 24.69
N GLY A 27 -10.94 -21.69 23.72
CA GLY A 27 -11.97 -20.83 23.12
C GLY A 27 -11.42 -19.48 22.64
N ASN A 28 -12.08 -18.37 22.98
CA ASN A 28 -11.67 -17.01 22.57
C ASN A 28 -10.75 -16.28 23.59
N CYS A 29 -10.13 -16.99 24.53
CA CYS A 29 -9.36 -16.36 25.61
C CYS A 29 -7.97 -15.88 25.16
N ARG A 30 -7.51 -14.71 25.65
CA ARG A 30 -6.13 -14.24 25.42
C ARG A 30 -5.18 -14.87 26.44
N GLY A 31 -3.88 -14.92 26.14
CA GLY A 31 -2.87 -15.57 27.00
C GLY A 31 -2.85 -15.12 28.48
N TYR A 32 -3.31 -13.90 28.79
CA TYR A 32 -3.44 -13.42 30.18
C TYR A 32 -4.63 -14.04 30.93
N ASP A 33 -5.71 -14.34 30.21
CA ASP A 33 -6.94 -14.88 30.77
C ASP A 33 -6.77 -16.34 31.22
N GLN A 34 -5.78 -17.03 30.63
CA GLN A 34 -5.41 -18.43 30.85
C GLN A 34 -4.67 -18.72 32.17
N LEU A 35 -4.18 -17.69 32.87
CA LEU A 35 -3.44 -17.87 34.13
C LEU A 35 -4.40 -18.14 35.31
N ASN A 36 -4.06 -19.08 36.20
CA ASN A 36 -4.84 -19.30 37.43
C ASN A 36 -4.67 -18.12 38.41
N GLU A 37 -5.56 -17.95 39.40
CA GLU A 37 -5.49 -16.78 40.32
C GLU A 37 -4.15 -16.64 41.04
N ASN A 38 -3.49 -17.76 41.34
CA ASN A 38 -2.15 -17.78 41.95
C ASN A 38 -1.07 -17.28 40.97
N GLU A 39 -1.16 -17.64 39.70
CA GLU A 39 -0.25 -17.20 38.63
C GLU A 39 -0.52 -15.75 38.23
N LYS A 40 -1.78 -15.33 38.15
CA LYS A 40 -2.17 -13.93 38.01
C LYS A 40 -1.66 -13.10 39.18
N TYR A 41 -1.71 -13.63 40.40
CA TYR A 41 -1.13 -13.00 41.58
C TYR A 41 0.40 -12.94 41.51
N LYS A 42 1.08 -14.01 41.06
CA LYS A 42 2.54 -14.01 40.83
C LYS A 42 2.94 -12.96 39.78
N VAL A 43 2.23 -12.89 38.66
CA VAL A 43 2.46 -11.88 37.61
C VAL A 43 2.21 -10.47 38.16
N LYS A 44 1.10 -10.24 38.87
CA LYS A 44 0.81 -8.96 39.54
C LYS A 44 1.87 -8.60 40.59
N ALA A 45 2.39 -9.56 41.34
CA ALA A 45 3.41 -9.37 42.36
C ALA A 45 4.79 -9.10 41.75
N VAL A 46 5.14 -9.75 40.63
CA VAL A 46 6.34 -9.46 39.84
C VAL A 46 6.25 -8.07 39.24
N VAL A 47 5.11 -7.70 38.63
CA VAL A 47 4.86 -6.35 38.10
C VAL A 47 4.92 -5.30 39.21
N ALA A 48 4.31 -5.55 40.37
CA ALA A 48 4.36 -4.65 41.52
C ALA A 48 5.77 -4.55 42.13
N ARG A 49 6.54 -5.64 42.18
CA ARG A 49 7.98 -5.61 42.55
C ARG A 49 8.76 -4.78 41.54
N TYR A 50 8.52 -4.98 40.25
CA TYR A 50 9.16 -4.24 39.18
C TYR A 50 8.88 -2.74 39.33
N ILE A 51 7.60 -2.33 39.45
CA ILE A 51 7.17 -0.94 39.70
C ILE A 51 7.79 -0.37 40.99
N LYS A 52 7.84 -1.15 42.07
CA LYS A 52 8.44 -0.72 43.34
C LYS A 52 9.96 -0.59 43.26
N GLN A 53 10.61 -1.38 42.41
CA GLN A 53 12.05 -1.31 42.12
C GLN A 53 12.36 -0.12 41.20
N VAL A 54 11.51 0.13 40.18
CA VAL A 54 11.55 1.35 39.34
C VAL A 54 11.42 2.63 40.18
N ASN A 55 10.53 2.63 41.17
CA ASN A 55 10.25 3.81 41.99
C ASN A 55 11.22 4.03 43.16
N LYS A 56 12.05 3.04 43.50
CA LYS A 56 12.98 3.10 44.66
C LYS A 56 14.44 3.33 44.27
N ASP A 57 14.79 3.12 43.00
CA ASP A 57 16.15 3.29 42.50
C ASP A 57 16.35 4.69 41.89
N ASN A 58 16.96 5.57 42.69
CA ASN A 58 17.57 6.84 42.26
C ASN A 58 18.95 6.58 41.60
N SER A 59 19.09 5.48 40.85
CA SER A 59 20.34 5.08 40.20
C SER A 59 20.48 5.79 38.84
N ASP A 60 21.56 6.56 38.68
CA ASP A 60 21.89 7.29 37.46
C ASP A 60 21.93 6.39 36.20
N ASP A 61 22.22 5.09 36.33
CA ASP A 61 22.26 4.15 35.21
C ASP A 61 20.89 3.89 34.56
N ARG A 62 19.82 3.80 35.35
CA ARG A 62 18.46 3.58 34.81
C ARG A 62 17.84 4.87 34.28
N LYS A 63 18.21 6.01 34.86
CA LYS A 63 17.97 7.33 34.26
C LYS A 63 18.68 7.47 32.92
N ASN A 64 19.92 6.99 32.82
CA ASN A 64 20.67 6.97 31.57
C ASN A 64 20.09 5.98 30.55
N GLU A 65 19.61 4.80 30.97
CA GLU A 65 18.87 3.87 30.09
C GLU A 65 17.55 4.47 29.59
N ILE A 66 16.74 5.06 30.48
CA ILE A 66 15.50 5.72 30.08
C ILE A 66 15.81 6.93 29.21
N LYS A 67 16.85 7.70 29.53
CA LYS A 67 17.31 8.83 28.72
C LYS A 67 17.80 8.37 27.35
N ASN A 68 18.55 7.28 27.26
CA ASN A 68 18.98 6.68 25.99
C ASN A 68 17.77 6.13 25.21
N ILE A 69 16.82 5.44 25.86
CA ILE A 69 15.58 4.98 25.21
C ILE A 69 14.78 6.18 24.68
N VAL A 70 14.67 7.25 25.46
CA VAL A 70 13.98 8.49 25.07
C VAL A 70 14.76 9.23 23.97
N GLU A 71 16.09 9.28 24.02
CA GLU A 71 16.95 9.86 22.99
C GLU A 71 16.88 9.07 21.68
N GLU A 72 16.96 7.74 21.72
CA GLU A 72 16.75 6.85 20.57
C GLU A 72 15.35 7.02 19.99
N SER A 73 14.31 7.07 20.84
CA SER A 73 12.93 7.30 20.42
C SER A 73 12.74 8.70 19.83
N LEU A 74 13.48 9.71 20.32
CA LEU A 74 13.51 11.08 19.79
C LEU A 74 14.31 11.19 18.48
N GLU A 75 15.34 10.37 18.29
CA GLU A 75 16.06 10.29 17.02
C GLU A 75 15.21 9.61 15.95
N GLU A 76 14.50 8.54 16.32
CA GLU A 76 13.50 7.88 15.47
C GLU A 76 12.34 8.84 15.14
N PHE A 77 11.89 9.64 16.10
CA PHE A 77 10.94 10.74 15.90
C PHE A 77 11.42 11.75 14.84
N LYS A 78 12.70 12.14 14.88
CA LYS A 78 13.30 13.06 13.90
C LYS A 78 13.40 12.45 12.50
N LYS A 79 13.54 11.12 12.38
CA LYS A 79 13.59 10.42 11.08
C LYS A 79 12.21 10.36 10.43
N ASP A 80 11.15 10.15 11.21
CA ASP A 80 9.80 9.88 10.68
C ASP A 80 8.87 11.11 10.66
N GLY A 81 9.18 12.18 11.40
CA GLY A 81 8.38 13.42 11.40
C GLY A 81 6.97 13.27 11.99
N ILE A 82 6.79 12.44 13.03
CA ILE A 82 5.49 12.08 13.61
C ILE A 82 5.41 12.49 15.10
N ASP A 83 4.29 13.08 15.54
CA ASP A 83 4.07 13.56 16.91
C ASP A 83 3.92 12.49 18.03
N LYS A 84 3.92 11.18 17.73
CA LYS A 84 3.65 10.10 18.72
C LYS A 84 4.43 8.81 18.40
N VAL A 85 5.16 8.29 19.39
CA VAL A 85 5.99 7.07 19.32
C VAL A 85 5.53 6.08 20.40
N SER A 86 5.66 4.78 20.12
CA SER A 86 5.44 3.73 21.12
C SER A 86 6.61 3.68 22.11
N LEU A 87 6.34 3.82 23.40
CA LEU A 87 7.37 3.73 24.45
C LEU A 87 7.77 2.28 24.78
N THR A 88 6.95 1.31 24.38
CA THR A 88 7.13 -0.12 24.71
C THR A 88 7.70 -0.92 23.56
N ASP A 89 7.41 -0.52 22.32
CA ASP A 89 7.84 -1.22 21.12
C ASP A 89 8.27 -0.21 20.06
N LYS A 90 9.58 0.05 20.00
CA LYS A 90 10.19 1.09 19.16
C LYS A 90 9.95 0.86 17.67
N GLU A 91 9.82 -0.40 17.25
CA GLU A 91 9.60 -0.74 15.85
C GLU A 91 8.12 -0.68 15.46
N SER A 92 7.20 -0.48 16.39
CA SER A 92 5.78 -0.30 16.06
C SER A 92 5.48 1.14 15.60
N ARG A 93 4.50 1.30 14.70
CA ARG A 93 4.05 2.61 14.21
C ARG A 93 2.56 2.80 14.37
N PHE A 94 2.14 4.04 14.60
CA PHE A 94 0.72 4.39 14.48
C PHE A 94 0.30 4.33 13.02
N MET A 95 -0.52 3.33 12.70
CA MET A 95 -1.09 3.11 11.38
C MET A 95 -2.61 3.20 11.45
N LYS A 96 -3.22 3.69 10.37
CA LYS A 96 -4.67 3.82 10.28
C LYS A 96 -5.28 2.49 9.84
N ASN A 97 -6.09 1.88 10.70
CA ASN A 97 -6.78 0.64 10.37
C ASN A 97 -7.99 0.88 9.44
N LYS A 98 -8.64 -0.20 8.97
CA LYS A 98 -9.85 -0.14 8.12
C LYS A 98 -11.02 0.61 8.79
N LYS A 99 -11.07 0.66 10.12
CA LYS A 99 -12.07 1.41 10.91
C LYS A 99 -11.72 2.89 11.07
N ARG A 100 -10.66 3.37 10.41
CA ARG A 100 -10.14 4.74 10.48
C ARG A 100 -9.59 5.14 11.86
N VAL A 101 -9.30 4.16 12.71
CA VAL A 101 -8.66 4.36 14.03
C VAL A 101 -7.15 4.18 13.88
N PHE A 102 -6.37 4.99 14.58
CA PHE A 102 -4.92 4.86 14.62
C PHE A 102 -4.52 3.94 15.78
N GLU A 103 -3.82 2.86 15.45
CA GLU A 103 -3.34 1.86 16.40
C GLU A 103 -1.87 1.57 16.12
N LEU A 104 -1.15 1.10 17.14
CA LEU A 104 0.20 0.59 16.95
C LEU A 104 0.13 -0.71 16.17
N ALA A 105 0.79 -0.74 15.02
CA ALA A 105 0.79 -1.88 14.13
C ALA A 105 2.10 -1.98 13.36
N TYR A 106 2.29 -3.15 12.76
CA TYR A 106 3.32 -3.45 11.78
C TYR A 106 2.67 -3.63 10.42
N ASN A 107 3.34 -3.17 9.36
CA ASN A 107 2.89 -3.45 8.01
C ASN A 107 3.59 -4.71 7.49
N SER A 108 2.95 -5.87 7.65
CA SER A 108 3.47 -7.13 7.14
C SER A 108 3.07 -7.36 5.69
N GLN A 109 4.04 -7.78 4.89
CA GLN A 109 3.94 -8.02 3.46
C GLN A 109 4.22 -9.50 3.22
N ILE A 110 3.29 -10.20 2.56
CA ILE A 110 3.38 -11.64 2.34
C ILE A 110 3.09 -11.94 0.88
N THR A 111 3.98 -12.71 0.24
CA THR A 111 3.79 -13.20 -1.13
C THR A 111 3.68 -14.73 -1.13
N VAL A 112 2.69 -15.26 -1.85
CA VAL A 112 2.30 -16.67 -1.83
C VAL A 112 2.26 -17.23 -3.24
N ASP A 113 2.78 -18.44 -3.44
CA ASP A 113 2.56 -19.20 -4.67
C ASP A 113 1.10 -19.63 -4.76
N HIS A 114 0.42 -19.21 -5.83
CA HIS A 114 -1.02 -19.46 -6.00
C HIS A 114 -1.38 -20.94 -6.07
N LYS A 115 -0.50 -21.79 -6.62
CA LYS A 115 -0.82 -23.19 -6.89
C LYS A 115 -0.64 -24.08 -5.64
N LEU A 116 0.41 -23.83 -4.87
CA LEU A 116 0.81 -24.65 -3.72
C LEU A 116 0.42 -24.02 -2.38
N GLY A 117 0.07 -22.72 -2.36
CA GLY A 117 -0.25 -22.00 -1.14
C GLY A 117 0.96 -21.76 -0.24
N ILE A 118 2.17 -21.83 -0.79
CA ILE A 118 3.43 -21.68 -0.05
C ILE A 118 3.81 -20.20 0.00
N ILE A 119 4.15 -19.70 1.19
CA ILE A 119 4.74 -18.37 1.36
C ILE A 119 6.15 -18.39 0.76
N VAL A 120 6.37 -17.56 -0.26
CA VAL A 120 7.64 -17.47 -1.00
C VAL A 120 8.45 -16.23 -0.64
N ALA A 121 7.81 -15.21 -0.06
CA ALA A 121 8.46 -14.05 0.50
C ALA A 121 7.62 -13.45 1.63
N ASN A 122 8.30 -12.89 2.62
CA ASN A 122 7.69 -12.11 3.69
C ASN A 122 8.60 -10.94 4.06
N ALA A 123 8.03 -9.80 4.41
CA ALA A 123 8.75 -8.68 4.97
C ALA A 123 7.87 -7.92 5.97
N VAL A 124 8.50 -7.16 6.86
CA VAL A 124 7.82 -6.20 7.72
C VAL A 124 8.33 -4.81 7.34
N SER A 125 7.39 -3.94 6.95
CA SER A 125 7.66 -2.58 6.56
C SER A 125 7.14 -1.61 7.63
N GLN A 126 7.87 -0.50 7.76
CA GLN A 126 7.44 0.65 8.55
C GLN A 126 6.60 1.63 7.73
N ASP A 127 6.48 1.41 6.42
CA ASP A 127 5.61 2.22 5.57
C ASP A 127 4.14 1.99 5.93
N ARG A 128 3.42 3.10 6.09
CA ARG A 128 1.97 3.10 6.33
C ARG A 128 1.15 2.71 5.10
N THR A 129 1.79 2.55 3.95
CA THR A 129 1.14 2.31 2.66
C THR A 129 1.81 1.15 1.94
N ASP A 130 0.99 0.28 1.36
CA ASP A 130 1.47 -0.88 0.58
C ASP A 130 1.96 -0.48 -0.81
N MET A 131 1.70 0.77 -1.21
CA MET A 131 2.02 1.30 -2.53
C MET A 131 3.49 1.08 -2.94
N TYR A 132 4.41 1.10 -1.98
CA TYR A 132 5.86 0.97 -2.23
C TYR A 132 6.40 -0.45 -1.98
N GLN A 133 5.53 -1.39 -1.59
CA GLN A 133 5.95 -2.69 -1.09
C GLN A 133 5.95 -3.80 -2.16
N LEU A 134 5.34 -3.56 -3.33
CA LEU A 134 5.29 -4.55 -4.41
C LEU A 134 6.67 -4.88 -4.98
N GLU A 135 7.42 -3.86 -5.40
CA GLU A 135 8.75 -4.06 -5.99
C GLU A 135 9.72 -4.78 -5.02
N PRO A 136 9.83 -4.37 -3.73
CA PRO A 136 10.61 -5.11 -2.75
C PRO A 136 10.17 -6.57 -2.63
N GLN A 137 8.87 -6.86 -2.54
CA GLN A 137 8.37 -8.23 -2.44
C GLN A 137 8.75 -9.07 -3.65
N ILE A 138 8.62 -8.55 -4.87
CA ILE A 138 9.04 -9.28 -6.09
C ILE A 138 10.54 -9.58 -6.08
N LYS A 139 11.37 -8.64 -5.61
CA LYS A 139 12.82 -8.87 -5.47
C LYS A 139 13.12 -9.98 -4.46
N LEU A 140 12.44 -10.01 -3.32
CA LEU A 140 12.59 -11.09 -2.34
C LEU A 140 12.16 -12.45 -2.91
N VAL A 141 11.08 -12.49 -3.71
CA VAL A 141 10.66 -13.73 -4.39
C VAL A 141 11.76 -14.21 -5.33
N GLU A 142 12.34 -13.32 -6.12
CA GLU A 142 13.42 -13.67 -7.05
C GLU A 142 14.69 -14.13 -6.33
N GLU A 143 14.99 -13.56 -5.16
CA GLU A 143 16.09 -13.98 -4.30
C GLU A 143 15.86 -15.39 -3.74
N ASN A 144 14.65 -15.66 -3.24
CA ASN A 144 14.31 -16.94 -2.60
C ASN A 144 14.09 -18.08 -3.59
N CYS A 145 13.49 -17.79 -4.75
CA CYS A 145 12.98 -18.79 -5.69
C CYS A 145 13.65 -18.74 -7.07
N GLY A 146 14.53 -17.77 -7.31
CA GLY A 146 15.11 -17.48 -8.62
C GLY A 146 14.21 -16.58 -9.48
N LEU A 147 14.75 -16.15 -10.63
CA LEU A 147 14.07 -15.20 -11.52
C LEU A 147 12.70 -15.72 -11.97
N LEU A 148 11.70 -14.84 -11.87
CA LEU A 148 10.37 -15.09 -12.39
C LEU A 148 10.39 -15.14 -13.92
N LYS A 149 9.61 -16.04 -14.50
CA LYS A 149 9.50 -16.16 -15.95
C LYS A 149 8.66 -15.04 -16.53
N GLU A 150 8.98 -14.63 -17.76
CA GLU A 150 8.14 -13.73 -18.55
C GLU A 150 6.71 -14.26 -18.63
N GLY A 151 5.72 -13.38 -18.43
CA GLY A 151 4.30 -13.72 -18.38
C GLY A 151 3.81 -14.32 -17.05
N THR A 152 4.65 -14.37 -16.01
CA THR A 152 4.19 -14.80 -14.67
C THR A 152 3.12 -13.83 -14.16
N LYS A 153 1.97 -14.36 -13.76
CA LYS A 153 0.83 -13.58 -13.26
C LYS A 153 1.08 -13.10 -11.85
N ILE A 154 0.98 -11.79 -11.63
CA ILE A 154 1.16 -11.16 -10.31
C ILE A 154 -0.17 -10.55 -9.88
N CYS A 155 -0.79 -11.15 -8.87
CA CYS A 155 -2.03 -10.65 -8.26
C CYS A 155 -1.68 -9.88 -6.98
N ALA A 156 -2.20 -8.65 -6.86
CA ALA A 156 -2.03 -7.84 -5.65
C ALA A 156 -3.30 -7.05 -5.32
N ASP A 157 -3.46 -6.67 -4.06
CA ASP A 157 -4.60 -5.87 -3.60
C ASP A 157 -4.56 -4.43 -4.12
N SER A 158 -5.69 -3.72 -4.02
CA SER A 158 -5.81 -2.32 -4.45
C SER A 158 -4.89 -1.33 -3.71
N GLY A 159 -4.33 -1.73 -2.56
CA GLY A 159 -3.31 -0.96 -1.84
C GLY A 159 -1.98 -0.85 -2.62
N TYR A 160 -1.68 -1.83 -3.48
CA TYR A 160 -0.51 -1.85 -4.34
C TYR A 160 -0.73 -1.15 -5.68
N TYR A 161 -1.92 -0.61 -5.94
CA TYR A 161 -2.21 0.06 -7.21
C TYR A 161 -1.43 1.38 -7.34
N SER A 162 -0.38 1.36 -8.16
CA SER A 162 0.41 2.54 -8.50
C SER A 162 0.97 2.43 -9.91
N GLY A 163 1.15 3.59 -10.56
CA GLY A 163 1.77 3.65 -11.87
C GLY A 163 3.16 3.00 -11.88
N ASN A 164 3.97 3.29 -10.87
CA ASN A 164 5.32 2.74 -10.71
C ASN A 164 5.31 1.21 -10.61
N ASN A 165 4.39 0.63 -9.84
CA ASN A 165 4.31 -0.83 -9.69
C ASN A 165 3.90 -1.50 -10.99
N ILE A 166 2.94 -0.91 -11.72
CA ILE A 166 2.48 -1.45 -13.00
C ILE A 166 3.61 -1.37 -14.03
N HIS A 167 4.28 -0.22 -14.10
CA HIS A 167 5.44 -0.04 -14.98
C HIS A 167 6.56 -1.03 -14.64
N TYR A 168 6.94 -1.16 -13.37
CA TYR A 168 7.94 -2.12 -12.92
C TYR A 168 7.62 -3.56 -13.32
N LEU A 169 6.37 -3.99 -13.15
CA LEU A 169 5.93 -5.33 -13.55
C LEU A 169 5.97 -5.50 -15.08
N ASN A 170 5.53 -4.51 -15.84
CA ASN A 170 5.57 -4.53 -17.30
C ASN A 170 7.00 -4.55 -17.85
N ASP A 171 7.92 -3.78 -17.26
CA ASP A 171 9.34 -3.73 -17.63
C ASP A 171 10.03 -5.07 -17.38
N LYS A 172 9.67 -5.76 -16.29
CA LYS A 172 10.07 -7.14 -16.03
C LYS A 172 9.31 -8.17 -16.87
N LYS A 173 8.38 -7.72 -17.72
CA LYS A 173 7.50 -8.54 -18.54
C LYS A 173 6.69 -9.56 -17.74
N LEU A 174 6.30 -9.18 -16.54
CA LEU A 174 5.36 -9.90 -15.70
C LEU A 174 3.94 -9.47 -16.05
N ASP A 175 2.95 -10.27 -15.66
CA ASP A 175 1.56 -10.06 -16.04
C ASP A 175 0.73 -9.54 -14.84
N PRO A 176 0.55 -8.20 -14.69
CA PRO A 176 -0.07 -7.62 -13.51
C PRO A 176 -1.60 -7.81 -13.47
N TYR A 177 -2.12 -8.08 -12.27
CA TYR A 177 -3.53 -8.10 -11.91
C TYR A 177 -3.73 -7.36 -10.58
N ILE A 178 -3.90 -6.04 -10.67
CA ILE A 178 -4.07 -5.18 -9.50
C ILE A 178 -5.36 -4.39 -9.69
N PRO A 179 -6.38 -4.57 -8.85
CA PRO A 179 -7.60 -3.80 -8.97
C PRO A 179 -7.28 -2.33 -8.67
N GLY A 180 -7.61 -1.45 -9.61
CA GLY A 180 -7.62 -0.02 -9.33
C GLY A 180 -8.49 0.23 -8.10
N GLN A 181 -8.06 1.16 -7.24
CA GLN A 181 -9.04 1.80 -6.37
C GLN A 181 -10.08 2.39 -7.32
N LYS A 182 -11.27 1.79 -7.35
CA LYS A 182 -12.44 2.40 -8.01
C LYS A 182 -12.35 3.87 -7.65
N GLU A 183 -12.47 4.78 -8.61
CA GLU A 183 -12.77 6.17 -8.27
C GLU A 183 -14.04 6.09 -7.43
N ILE A 184 -13.87 6.06 -6.10
CA ILE A 184 -14.94 5.97 -5.14
C ILE A 184 -15.68 7.27 -5.35
N ALA A 185 -16.85 7.15 -5.98
CA ALA A 185 -17.79 8.22 -6.23
C ALA A 185 -17.33 9.34 -7.20
N LYS A 186 -17.21 9.02 -8.49
CA LYS A 186 -18.05 9.80 -9.42
C LYS A 186 -19.44 9.19 -9.35
N SER A 187 -20.25 9.80 -8.51
CA SER A 187 -21.63 9.41 -8.25
C SER A 187 -22.38 9.20 -9.55
N LYS A 188 -23.18 8.13 -9.62
CA LYS A 188 -24.13 7.80 -10.72
C LYS A 188 -25.25 8.86 -10.89
N THR A 189 -24.99 10.11 -10.55
CA THR A 189 -25.90 11.27 -10.56
C THR A 189 -25.33 12.43 -11.37
N GLU A 190 -24.29 12.21 -12.19
CA GLU A 190 -23.83 13.22 -13.15
C GLU A 190 -24.58 13.01 -14.46
N ASN A 191 -25.25 14.06 -14.94
CA ASN A 191 -25.89 14.07 -16.25
C ASN A 191 -24.83 13.74 -17.31
N VAL A 192 -25.19 12.95 -18.33
CA VAL A 192 -24.27 12.56 -19.42
C VAL A 192 -23.55 13.76 -20.02
N GLU A 193 -24.21 14.92 -20.07
CA GLU A 193 -23.67 16.19 -20.55
C GLU A 193 -22.47 16.74 -19.75
N ASP A 194 -22.37 16.46 -18.45
CA ASP A 194 -21.28 16.96 -17.58
C ASP A 194 -19.99 16.14 -17.72
N THR A 195 -20.10 14.92 -18.28
CA THR A 195 -18.98 13.98 -18.38
C THR A 195 -18.26 13.99 -19.73
N ILE A 196 -18.82 14.67 -20.75
CA ILE A 196 -18.27 14.68 -22.12
C ILE A 196 -16.80 15.14 -22.12
N PHE A 197 -16.46 16.17 -21.35
CA PHE A 197 -15.10 16.71 -21.26
C PHE A 197 -14.26 16.13 -20.11
N ASP A 198 -14.64 14.97 -19.58
CA ASP A 198 -13.77 14.20 -18.69
C ASP A 198 -12.51 13.76 -19.44
N THR A 199 -11.37 13.72 -18.75
CA THR A 199 -10.07 13.35 -19.34
C THR A 199 -10.09 11.95 -19.96
N SER A 200 -10.95 11.04 -19.48
CA SER A 200 -11.13 9.70 -20.05
C SER A 200 -11.61 9.71 -21.52
N ASN A 201 -12.33 10.75 -21.93
CA ASN A 201 -12.85 10.93 -23.30
C ASN A 201 -11.85 11.61 -24.25
N PHE A 202 -10.65 11.97 -23.78
CA PHE A 202 -9.61 12.50 -24.65
C PHE A 202 -8.78 11.35 -25.20
N GLN A 203 -8.72 11.26 -26.53
CA GLN A 203 -7.94 10.25 -27.22
C GLN A 203 -6.48 10.70 -27.33
N TYR A 204 -5.54 9.82 -27.04
CA TYR A 204 -4.12 10.10 -27.23
C TYR A 204 -3.68 9.65 -28.64
N ASP A 205 -3.02 10.55 -29.36
CA ASP A 205 -2.41 10.36 -30.69
C ASP A 205 -0.90 10.18 -30.48
N GLU A 206 -0.44 8.92 -30.52
CA GLU A 206 0.96 8.55 -30.23
C GLU A 206 1.93 9.05 -31.30
N GLU A 207 1.49 9.17 -32.56
CA GLU A 207 2.36 9.60 -33.66
C GLU A 207 2.77 11.07 -33.51
N ASN A 208 1.85 11.90 -33.03
CA ASN A 208 2.06 13.34 -32.93
C ASN A 208 2.37 13.81 -31.49
N ASP A 209 2.28 12.93 -30.50
CA ASP A 209 2.35 13.25 -29.07
C ASP A 209 1.33 14.34 -28.69
N GLU A 210 0.08 14.12 -29.07
CA GLU A 210 -1.03 15.05 -28.87
C GLU A 210 -2.26 14.35 -28.29
N PHE A 211 -3.10 15.11 -27.58
CA PHE A 211 -4.43 14.66 -27.20
C PHE A 211 -5.50 15.27 -28.11
N ILE A 212 -6.46 14.46 -28.51
CA ILE A 212 -7.64 14.86 -29.27
C ILE A 212 -8.80 14.94 -28.29
N CYS A 213 -9.41 16.12 -28.17
CA CYS A 213 -10.60 16.29 -27.34
C CYS A 213 -11.87 15.78 -28.05
N PRO A 214 -12.99 15.63 -27.33
CA PRO A 214 -14.28 15.23 -27.92
C PRO A 214 -14.75 16.08 -29.11
N GLU A 215 -14.32 17.35 -29.19
CA GLU A 215 -14.60 18.28 -30.30
C GLU A 215 -13.56 18.21 -31.43
N ASN A 216 -12.78 17.12 -31.48
CA ASN A 216 -11.71 16.87 -32.45
C ASN A 216 -10.63 17.96 -32.50
N GLN A 217 -10.45 18.71 -31.40
CA GLN A 217 -9.37 19.70 -31.29
C GLN A 217 -8.14 19.10 -30.62
N ARG A 218 -6.96 19.52 -31.11
CA ARG A 218 -5.66 19.03 -30.66
C ARG A 218 -5.13 19.80 -29.45
N LEU A 219 -4.62 19.05 -28.49
CA LEU A 219 -3.89 19.52 -27.32
C LEU A 219 -2.44 19.08 -27.46
N LYS A 220 -1.54 20.06 -27.56
CA LYS A 220 -0.11 19.84 -27.78
C LYS A 220 0.63 19.74 -26.46
N PHE A 221 1.68 18.92 -26.44
CA PHE A 221 2.62 18.91 -25.33
C PHE A 221 3.16 20.33 -25.06
N LEU A 222 3.21 20.72 -23.78
CA LEU A 222 3.70 22.01 -23.33
C LEU A 222 5.01 21.88 -22.54
N TYR A 223 5.00 21.09 -21.45
CA TYR A 223 6.19 20.84 -20.63
C TYR A 223 5.98 19.64 -19.69
N GLU A 224 7.08 19.16 -19.10
CA GLU A 224 7.07 18.17 -18.01
C GLU A 224 7.31 18.85 -16.67
N GLY A 225 6.52 18.48 -15.68
CA GLY A 225 6.60 19.03 -14.33
C GLY A 225 6.76 17.93 -13.29
N HIS A 226 7.14 18.36 -12.09
CA HIS A 226 7.29 17.49 -10.93
C HIS A 226 6.54 18.08 -9.73
N GLU A 227 5.60 17.31 -9.18
CA GLU A 227 4.83 17.68 -8.00
C GLU A 227 5.58 17.20 -6.75
N LYS A 228 6.23 18.13 -6.03
CA LYS A 228 7.12 17.82 -4.90
C LYS A 228 6.41 17.05 -3.78
N GLU A 229 5.18 17.42 -3.45
CA GLU A 229 4.42 16.80 -2.34
C GLU A 229 4.10 15.33 -2.60
N ARG A 230 3.72 15.01 -3.84
CA ARG A 230 3.33 13.65 -4.24
C ARG A 230 4.47 12.85 -4.87
N LYS A 231 5.63 13.47 -5.09
CA LYS A 231 6.79 12.93 -5.84
C LYS A 231 6.37 12.35 -7.19
N LYS A 232 5.46 13.03 -7.89
CA LYS A 232 4.89 12.59 -9.17
C LYS A 232 5.36 13.48 -10.31
N LYS A 233 5.88 12.85 -11.36
CA LYS A 233 6.11 13.50 -12.64
C LYS A 233 4.83 13.51 -13.46
N TYR A 234 4.65 14.57 -14.24
CA TYR A 234 3.52 14.72 -15.13
C TYR A 234 3.92 15.46 -16.41
N ARG A 235 3.21 15.18 -17.50
CA ARG A 235 3.28 15.93 -18.76
C ARG A 235 2.02 16.80 -18.86
N LEU A 236 2.20 18.06 -19.23
CA LEU A 236 1.09 18.99 -19.42
C LEU A 236 0.84 19.21 -20.91
N TYR A 237 -0.40 19.01 -21.34
CA TYR A 237 -0.85 19.27 -22.71
C TYR A 237 -1.82 20.45 -22.73
N LYS A 238 -1.69 21.31 -23.73
CA LYS A 238 -2.45 22.55 -23.86
C LYS A 238 -3.25 22.58 -25.16
N GLY A 239 -4.54 22.91 -25.04
CA GLY A 239 -5.40 23.10 -26.18
C GLY A 239 -5.00 24.27 -27.08
N THR A 240 -5.00 24.02 -28.39
CA THR A 240 -4.58 25.00 -29.40
C THR A 240 -5.71 25.91 -29.85
N LYS A 241 -6.93 25.36 -30.01
CA LYS A 241 -8.10 26.05 -30.57
C LYS A 241 -9.22 26.29 -29.55
N CYS A 242 -8.91 26.37 -28.25
CA CYS A 242 -9.92 26.51 -27.19
C CYS A 242 -10.59 27.89 -27.12
N LYS A 243 -9.91 28.97 -27.54
CA LYS A 243 -10.43 30.35 -27.40
C LYS A 243 -11.69 30.62 -28.23
N LYS A 244 -11.91 29.86 -29.30
CA LYS A 244 -13.09 29.95 -30.19
C LYS A 244 -14.05 28.77 -30.00
N CYS A 245 -13.82 27.93 -28.99
CA CYS A 245 -14.64 26.75 -28.75
C CYS A 245 -15.93 27.14 -28.02
N GLU A 246 -17.07 26.77 -28.59
CA GLU A 246 -18.40 27.02 -28.01
C GLU A 246 -18.59 26.32 -26.66
N PHE A 247 -17.88 25.19 -26.47
CA PHE A 247 -17.87 24.41 -25.24
C PHE A 247 -16.81 24.83 -24.22
N GLY A 248 -16.06 25.91 -24.47
CA GLY A 248 -14.95 26.34 -23.60
C GLY A 248 -15.34 26.45 -22.12
N LYS A 249 -16.51 27.02 -21.82
CA LYS A 249 -17.04 27.18 -20.46
C LYS A 249 -17.45 25.85 -19.78
N LYS A 250 -17.86 24.84 -20.56
CA LYS A 250 -18.18 23.49 -20.05
C LYS A 250 -16.91 22.63 -19.93
N CYS A 251 -15.93 22.88 -20.79
CA CYS A 251 -14.70 22.09 -20.87
C CYS A 251 -13.65 22.49 -19.83
N THR A 252 -13.54 23.76 -19.45
CA THR A 252 -12.52 24.23 -18.51
C THR A 252 -13.00 25.40 -17.66
N ASN A 253 -12.65 25.38 -16.36
CA ASN A 253 -12.91 26.47 -15.42
C ASN A 253 -11.75 27.47 -15.35
N ARG A 254 -10.74 27.35 -16.21
CA ARG A 254 -9.59 28.26 -16.23
C ARG A 254 -9.95 29.61 -16.81
N MET A 255 -9.39 30.67 -16.24
CA MET A 255 -9.62 32.05 -16.69
C MET A 255 -9.17 32.32 -18.14
N ASP A 256 -8.15 31.59 -18.61
CA ASP A 256 -7.64 31.69 -19.98
C ASP A 256 -8.56 31.02 -21.03
N GLY A 257 -9.57 30.27 -20.58
CA GLY A 257 -10.47 29.51 -21.44
C GLY A 257 -9.79 28.36 -22.19
N ILE A 258 -8.57 27.97 -21.80
CA ILE A 258 -7.80 26.92 -22.46
C ILE A 258 -7.81 25.65 -21.60
N ARG A 259 -8.13 24.51 -22.21
CA ARG A 259 -8.05 23.21 -21.54
C ARG A 259 -6.58 22.82 -21.39
N HIS A 260 -6.17 22.57 -20.15
CA HIS A 260 -4.90 21.95 -19.82
C HIS A 260 -5.17 20.52 -19.34
N LEU A 261 -4.51 19.53 -19.94
CA LEU A 261 -4.51 18.16 -19.45
C LEU A 261 -3.21 17.87 -18.75
N LYS A 262 -3.30 17.57 -17.46
CA LYS A 262 -2.19 17.06 -16.67
C LYS A 262 -2.25 15.55 -16.69
N ILE A 263 -1.26 14.95 -17.34
CA ILE A 263 -1.17 13.50 -17.53
C ILE A 263 0.02 13.00 -16.71
N ASP A 264 -0.28 12.18 -15.72
CA ASP A 264 0.76 11.51 -14.92
C ASP A 264 1.60 10.56 -15.80
N GLU A 265 2.88 10.41 -15.46
CA GLU A 265 3.89 9.59 -16.18
C GLU A 265 3.37 8.20 -16.60
N PHE A 266 2.73 7.47 -15.69
CA PHE A 266 2.24 6.10 -15.93
C PHE A 266 0.71 6.03 -16.08
N SER A 267 0.12 7.01 -16.75
CA SER A 267 -1.34 7.03 -17.02
C SER A 267 -1.76 6.01 -18.07
N LYS A 268 -0.92 5.78 -19.10
CA LYS A 268 -1.17 4.82 -20.18
C LYS A 268 -1.23 3.39 -19.66
N GLU A 269 -0.25 3.00 -18.86
CA GLU A 269 -0.12 1.67 -18.25
C GLU A 269 -1.28 1.39 -17.28
N ARG A 270 -1.70 2.41 -16.52
CA ARG A 270 -2.90 2.31 -15.67
C ARG A 270 -4.17 2.08 -16.49
N LYS A 271 -4.33 2.78 -17.62
CA LYS A 271 -5.47 2.59 -18.52
C LYS A 271 -5.46 1.19 -19.13
N GLN A 272 -4.32 0.74 -19.64
CA GLN A 272 -4.15 -0.61 -20.19
C GLN A 272 -4.48 -1.71 -19.17
N LEU A 273 -4.01 -1.57 -17.92
CA LEU A 273 -4.36 -2.51 -16.85
C LEU A 273 -5.86 -2.47 -16.54
N ALA A 274 -6.47 -1.28 -16.48
CA ALA A 274 -7.89 -1.13 -16.24
C ALA A 274 -8.74 -1.79 -17.35
N ASP A 275 -8.38 -1.58 -18.61
CA ASP A 275 -9.03 -2.18 -19.77
C ASP A 275 -8.91 -3.72 -19.72
N LYS A 276 -7.70 -4.24 -19.42
CA LYS A 276 -7.45 -5.67 -19.21
C LYS A 276 -8.31 -6.27 -18.10
N MET A 277 -8.46 -5.57 -16.97
CA MET A 277 -9.24 -6.01 -15.82
C MET A 277 -10.76 -5.87 -16.04
N GLY A 278 -11.18 -5.07 -17.04
CA GLY A 278 -12.58 -4.82 -17.39
C GLY A 278 -13.18 -5.82 -18.38
N THR A 279 -12.34 -6.52 -19.15
CA THR A 279 -12.77 -7.62 -20.03
C THR A 279 -13.32 -8.78 -19.20
N LYS A 280 -14.62 -9.07 -19.38
CA LYS A 280 -15.33 -10.22 -18.79
C LYS A 280 -15.07 -11.51 -19.56
#